data_AF-A0A6G2KYB5-F1
#
_entry.id   AF-A0A6G2KYB5-F1
#
_cell.length_a   1.000
_cell.length_b   1.000
_cell.length_c   1.000
_cell.angle_alpha   90.00
_cell.angle_beta   90.00
_cell.angle_gamma   90.00
#
_symmetry.space_group_name_H-M   'P 1'
#
loop_
_entity.id
_entity.type
_entity.pdbx_description
1 polymer ?
#
loop_
_entity_poly.entity_id
_entity_poly.type
_entity_poly.pdbx_seq_one_letter_code
_entity_poly.pdbx_strand_id
1 'polypeptide(L)'
;MSGRDESVTSKEGLRTTKAGRSIMKSAFLKSRGYRMFNKYRDETKKQFSDFEARFAESLLYEIKTDPAPNDTQRAFADEIGTNNLMLPTTQMNGVRDRLLDLNTLRDRVGRILDSNFVKMTFPVFNALFDAANPNESVELKQNIVEGHILAIDLSEPMDRIVDRDEDLEYLDDYRLMNPYILKLARDKIAQGGETIMEVFEEGFKDARTGQYMDESLKTQPSSITEEQMNFSYKKYRAVMGTAGKNMALNNMSLGEIFYSGMAHASEAAGCGNEIEDSMRNGYVKVPSWPLYYTILSNDVSLGFSATMQKSRLYLEQARLTLDILPEGFSHIDFLKFLFMTVEHYNEYWYNRVSKADIWEKFQNNLPVNKS
;
A
#
# COMPACT_ATOMS: atom_id res chain seq x y z
N MET A 1 -6.82 -7.18 -11.84
CA MET A 1 -6.11 -6.05 -11.21
C MET A 1 -6.19 -4.94 -12.23
N SER A 2 -7.03 -3.93 -12.02
CA SER A 2 -7.13 -2.78 -12.93
C SER A 2 -6.41 -1.61 -12.25
N GLY A 3 -5.10 -1.61 -12.41
CA GLY A 3 -4.23 -0.51 -12.02
C GLY A 3 -3.84 0.36 -13.22
N ARG A 4 -3.01 1.39 -13.02
CA ARG A 4 -2.42 2.21 -14.11
C ARG A 4 -1.73 1.37 -15.19
N ASP A 5 -1.28 0.16 -14.85
CA ASP A 5 -0.71 -0.81 -15.80
C ASP A 5 -1.57 -2.08 -15.95
N GLU A 6 -2.49 -2.05 -16.92
CA GLU A 6 -3.31 -3.22 -17.26
C GLU A 6 -2.50 -4.37 -17.87
N SER A 7 -1.25 -4.12 -18.31
CA SER A 7 -0.43 -5.11 -19.02
C SER A 7 -0.06 -6.30 -18.14
N VAL A 8 0.11 -6.11 -16.82
CA VAL A 8 0.34 -7.19 -15.86
C VAL A 8 -0.78 -8.22 -15.94
N THR A 9 -2.03 -7.77 -16.02
CA THR A 9 -3.21 -8.67 -16.03
C THR A 9 -3.75 -9.03 -17.40
N SER A 10 -3.13 -8.50 -18.45
CA SER A 10 -3.43 -8.91 -19.82
C SER A 10 -3.20 -10.40 -20.01
N LYS A 11 -3.86 -10.98 -21.02
CA LYS A 11 -3.69 -12.39 -21.37
C LYS A 11 -2.22 -12.69 -21.71
N GLU A 12 -1.56 -11.76 -22.38
CA GLU A 12 -0.15 -11.79 -22.74
C GLU A 12 0.72 -11.76 -21.47
N GLY A 13 0.43 -10.86 -20.54
CA GLY A 13 1.14 -10.74 -19.26
C GLY A 13 1.06 -12.01 -18.41
N LEU A 14 -0.16 -12.53 -18.23
CA LEU A 14 -0.42 -13.78 -17.50
C LEU A 14 0.31 -14.99 -18.09
N ARG A 15 0.51 -15.04 -19.41
CA ARG A 15 1.23 -16.17 -20.06
C ARG A 15 2.72 -16.19 -19.72
N THR A 16 3.30 -15.05 -19.37
CA THR A 16 4.75 -14.92 -19.17
C THR A 16 5.23 -15.60 -17.89
N THR A 17 4.36 -15.85 -16.91
CA THR A 17 4.76 -16.37 -15.59
C THR A 17 4.06 -17.67 -15.24
N LYS A 18 4.62 -18.44 -14.28
CA LYS A 18 4.02 -19.70 -13.83
C LYS A 18 2.72 -19.41 -13.07
N ALA A 19 2.75 -18.45 -12.15
CA ALA A 19 1.57 -18.04 -11.41
C ALA A 19 0.48 -17.45 -12.34
N GLY A 20 0.85 -16.66 -13.36
CA GLY A 20 -0.09 -16.12 -14.34
C GLY A 20 -0.82 -17.21 -15.14
N ARG A 21 -0.11 -18.27 -15.56
CA ARG A 21 -0.75 -19.45 -16.21
C ARG A 21 -1.71 -20.17 -15.25
N SER A 22 -1.38 -20.24 -13.96
CA SER A 22 -2.28 -20.81 -12.94
C SER A 22 -3.51 -19.94 -12.68
N ILE A 23 -3.38 -18.62 -12.76
CA ILE A 23 -4.51 -17.67 -12.75
C ILE A 23 -5.42 -17.91 -13.96
N MET A 24 -4.85 -18.04 -15.17
CA MET A 24 -5.63 -18.35 -16.37
C MET A 24 -6.37 -19.68 -16.26
N LYS A 25 -5.72 -20.72 -15.72
CA LYS A 25 -6.36 -22.01 -15.46
C LYS A 25 -7.50 -21.88 -14.45
N SER A 26 -7.30 -21.11 -13.38
CA SER A 26 -8.34 -20.84 -12.37
C SER A 26 -9.54 -20.09 -12.97
N ALA A 27 -9.28 -19.16 -13.90
CA ALA A 27 -10.32 -18.45 -14.64
C ALA A 27 -11.11 -19.39 -15.55
N PHE A 28 -10.41 -20.23 -16.33
CA PHE A 28 -11.04 -21.23 -17.22
C PHE A 28 -11.91 -22.22 -16.44
N LEU A 29 -11.42 -22.73 -15.31
CA LEU A 29 -12.14 -23.66 -14.43
C LEU A 29 -13.19 -22.97 -13.54
N LYS A 30 -13.28 -21.63 -13.56
CA LYS A 30 -14.11 -20.83 -12.64
C LYS A 30 -13.96 -21.28 -11.18
N SER A 31 -12.70 -21.45 -10.75
CA SER A 31 -12.38 -21.91 -9.39
C SER A 31 -13.04 -21.02 -8.33
N ARG A 32 -13.32 -21.57 -7.15
CA ARG A 32 -13.97 -20.82 -6.06
C ARG A 32 -13.20 -19.54 -5.72
N GLY A 33 -11.88 -19.64 -5.55
CA GLY A 33 -11.02 -18.48 -5.30
C GLY A 33 -11.10 -17.41 -6.38
N TYR A 34 -11.07 -17.79 -7.66
CA TYR A 34 -11.22 -16.85 -8.77
C TYR A 34 -12.59 -16.17 -8.78
N ARG A 35 -13.68 -16.92 -8.53
CA ARG A 35 -15.04 -16.35 -8.46
C ARG A 35 -15.17 -15.36 -7.31
N MET A 36 -14.66 -15.69 -6.13
CA MET A 36 -14.69 -14.80 -4.97
C MET A 36 -13.84 -13.55 -5.20
N PHE A 37 -12.65 -13.70 -5.78
CA PHE A 37 -11.79 -12.56 -6.13
C PHE A 37 -12.50 -11.58 -7.08
N ASN A 38 -13.13 -12.09 -8.15
CA ASN A 38 -13.87 -11.21 -9.05
C ASN A 38 -15.12 -10.61 -8.40
N LYS A 39 -15.84 -11.36 -7.55
CA LYS A 39 -16.99 -10.83 -6.80
C LYS A 39 -16.58 -9.57 -6.03
N TYR A 40 -15.58 -9.65 -5.16
CA TYR A 40 -15.15 -8.51 -4.34
C TYR A 40 -14.56 -7.37 -5.17
N ARG A 41 -13.82 -7.69 -6.23
CA ARG A 41 -13.33 -6.68 -7.19
C ARG A 41 -14.48 -5.92 -7.85
N ASP A 42 -15.50 -6.63 -8.34
CA ASP A 42 -16.59 -6.05 -9.09
C ASP A 42 -17.56 -5.28 -8.16
N GLU A 43 -17.77 -5.76 -6.94
CA GLU A 43 -18.49 -5.02 -5.89
C GLU A 43 -17.76 -3.74 -5.52
N THR A 44 -16.44 -3.82 -5.31
CA THR A 44 -15.61 -2.64 -5.02
C THR A 44 -15.67 -1.62 -6.16
N LYS A 45 -15.59 -2.07 -7.41
CA LYS A 45 -15.68 -1.18 -8.57
C LYS A 45 -17.01 -0.42 -8.62
N LYS A 46 -18.12 -1.03 -8.17
CA LYS A 46 -19.44 -0.38 -8.15
C LYS A 46 -19.57 0.67 -7.05
N GLN A 47 -18.96 0.44 -5.89
CA GLN A 47 -19.02 1.36 -4.74
C GLN A 47 -17.93 2.44 -4.75
N PHE A 48 -16.94 2.34 -5.65
CA PHE A 48 -15.76 3.20 -5.61
C PHE A 48 -16.09 4.68 -5.83
N SER A 49 -16.99 5.00 -6.76
CA SER A 49 -17.43 6.38 -7.00
C SER A 49 -18.12 6.98 -5.78
N ASP A 50 -18.89 6.17 -5.06
CA ASP A 50 -19.62 6.63 -3.88
C ASP A 50 -18.66 6.82 -2.70
N PHE A 51 -17.64 5.95 -2.59
CA PHE A 51 -16.54 6.13 -1.64
C PHE A 51 -15.76 7.42 -1.91
N GLU A 52 -15.36 7.66 -3.16
CA GLU A 52 -14.66 8.89 -3.58
C GLU A 52 -15.48 10.14 -3.24
N ALA A 53 -16.78 10.13 -3.53
CA ALA A 53 -17.68 11.22 -3.21
C ALA A 53 -17.76 11.47 -1.69
N ARG A 54 -17.96 10.41 -0.89
CA ARG A 54 -17.99 10.51 0.58
C ARG A 54 -16.67 11.02 1.15
N PHE A 55 -15.54 10.59 0.59
CA PHE A 55 -14.23 11.04 1.04
C PHE A 55 -14.06 12.54 0.79
N ALA A 56 -14.33 13.01 -0.43
CA ALA A 56 -14.24 14.43 -0.76
C ALA A 56 -15.20 15.29 0.08
N GLU A 57 -16.44 14.85 0.29
CA GLU A 57 -17.42 15.58 1.10
C GLU A 57 -17.03 15.66 2.58
N SER A 58 -16.51 14.57 3.13
CA SER A 58 -16.03 14.53 4.52
C SER A 58 -14.80 15.43 4.70
N LEU A 59 -13.88 15.41 3.73
CA LEU A 59 -12.68 16.24 3.75
C LEU A 59 -13.01 17.72 3.62
N LEU A 60 -13.99 18.08 2.77
CA LEU A 60 -14.49 19.45 2.66
C LEU A 60 -15.06 19.94 3.98
N TYR A 61 -15.85 19.08 4.65
CA TYR A 61 -16.42 19.41 5.95
C TYR A 61 -15.33 19.72 6.97
N GLU A 62 -14.34 18.84 7.13
CA GLU A 62 -13.24 19.02 8.09
C GLU A 62 -12.45 20.31 7.85
N ILE A 63 -12.03 20.57 6.60
CA ILE A 63 -11.31 21.79 6.22
C ILE A 63 -12.13 23.06 6.50
N LYS A 64 -13.44 22.99 6.23
CA LYS A 64 -14.37 24.11 6.42
C LYS A 64 -14.62 24.40 7.89
N THR A 65 -14.73 23.37 8.73
CA THR A 65 -15.08 23.53 10.14
C THR A 65 -13.87 23.78 11.04
N ASP A 66 -12.65 23.55 10.57
CA ASP A 66 -11.45 23.82 11.36
C ASP A 66 -11.25 25.32 11.63
N PRO A 67 -11.32 25.77 12.89
CA PRO A 67 -11.10 27.18 13.24
C PRO A 67 -9.62 27.56 13.27
N ALA A 68 -8.69 26.60 13.35
CA ALA A 68 -7.26 26.83 13.57
C ALA A 68 -6.37 25.89 12.71
N PRO A 69 -6.44 25.99 11.36
CA PRO A 69 -5.75 25.08 10.46
C PRO A 69 -4.21 25.08 10.60
N ASN A 70 -3.61 26.19 11.06
CA ASN A 70 -2.18 26.24 11.37
C ASN A 70 -1.80 25.38 12.59
N ASP A 71 -2.66 25.32 13.60
CA ASP A 71 -2.40 24.50 14.78
C ASP A 71 -2.64 23.02 14.46
N THR A 72 -3.65 22.70 13.66
CA THR A 72 -3.87 21.36 13.10
C THR A 72 -2.65 20.85 12.32
N GLN A 73 -2.10 21.69 11.43
CA GLN A 73 -0.87 21.37 10.69
C GLN A 73 0.33 21.15 11.62
N ARG A 74 0.49 21.97 12.66
CA ARG A 74 1.59 21.84 13.62
C ARG A 74 1.46 20.54 14.42
N ALA A 75 0.27 20.23 14.92
CA ALA A 75 0.02 18.99 15.65
C ALA A 75 0.31 17.75 14.80
N PHE A 76 -0.08 17.78 13.52
CA PHE A 76 0.26 16.71 12.58
C PHE A 76 1.78 16.63 12.33
N ALA A 77 2.46 17.75 12.11
CA ALA A 77 3.92 17.75 11.91
C ALA A 77 4.67 17.24 13.13
N ASP A 78 4.25 17.62 14.34
CA ASP A 78 4.78 17.12 15.61
C ASP A 78 4.53 15.61 15.74
N GLU A 79 3.34 15.15 15.36
CA GLU A 79 2.98 13.74 15.35
C GLU A 79 3.78 12.95 14.31
N ILE A 80 3.99 13.44 13.09
CA ILE A 80 4.79 12.70 12.08
C ILE A 80 6.29 12.83 12.37
N GLY A 81 6.71 13.87 13.08
CA GLY A 81 8.11 14.16 13.40
C GLY A 81 8.85 14.89 12.28
N THR A 82 8.14 15.59 11.39
CA THR A 82 8.74 16.36 10.29
C THR A 82 7.94 17.60 9.92
N ASN A 83 8.65 18.71 9.70
CA ASN A 83 8.05 19.97 9.24
C ASN A 83 7.93 20.04 7.71
N ASN A 84 8.49 19.08 6.96
CA ASN A 84 8.47 19.10 5.49
C ASN A 84 7.06 18.98 4.90
N LEU A 85 6.15 18.40 5.68
CA LEU A 85 4.74 18.21 5.34
C LEU A 85 3.87 19.41 5.72
N MET A 86 4.41 20.41 6.41
CA MET A 86 3.65 21.60 6.80
C MET A 86 3.44 22.54 5.62
N LEU A 87 2.21 23.02 5.47
CA LEU A 87 1.93 24.17 4.61
C LEU A 87 2.47 25.46 5.25
N PRO A 88 3.25 26.29 4.53
CA PRO A 88 3.64 27.61 5.01
C PRO A 88 2.44 28.47 5.42
N THR A 89 2.53 29.11 6.58
CA THR A 89 1.42 29.92 7.14
C THR A 89 0.97 31.05 6.19
N THR A 90 1.88 31.59 5.38
CA THR A 90 1.60 32.61 4.36
C THR A 90 0.74 32.09 3.21
N GLN A 91 0.71 30.78 2.96
CA GLN A 91 -0.06 30.13 1.91
C GLN A 91 -1.41 29.57 2.41
N MET A 92 -1.58 29.44 3.73
CA MET A 92 -2.72 28.81 4.38
C MET A 92 -4.08 29.24 3.82
N ASN A 93 -4.36 30.55 3.83
CA ASN A 93 -5.65 31.07 3.38
C ASN A 93 -5.90 30.77 1.89
N GLY A 94 -4.88 30.97 1.04
CA GLY A 94 -5.02 30.76 -0.40
C GLY A 94 -5.23 29.29 -0.80
N VAL A 95 -4.57 28.36 -0.11
CA VAL A 95 -4.77 26.91 -0.31
C VAL A 95 -6.14 26.49 0.22
N ARG A 96 -6.49 26.96 1.42
CA ARG A 96 -7.79 26.65 2.04
C ARG A 96 -8.95 27.11 1.18
N ASP A 97 -8.95 28.37 0.74
CA ASP A 97 -10.02 28.93 -0.10
C ASP A 97 -10.19 28.13 -1.39
N ARG A 98 -9.09 27.65 -1.97
CA ARG A 98 -9.12 26.77 -3.15
C ARG A 98 -9.71 25.38 -2.83
N LEU A 99 -9.32 24.76 -1.72
CA LEU A 99 -9.83 23.45 -1.32
C LEU A 99 -11.26 23.46 -0.76
N LEU A 100 -11.83 24.64 -0.49
CA LEU A 100 -13.25 24.81 -0.19
C LEU A 100 -14.15 24.70 -1.44
N ASP A 101 -13.57 24.68 -2.64
CA ASP A 101 -14.27 24.29 -3.86
C ASP A 101 -14.32 22.76 -3.99
N LEU A 102 -15.53 22.20 -3.98
CA LEU A 102 -15.74 20.75 -4.00
C LEU A 102 -15.19 20.09 -5.28
N ASN A 103 -15.21 20.77 -6.42
CA ASN A 103 -14.69 20.18 -7.66
C ASN A 103 -13.16 20.05 -7.61
N THR A 104 -12.49 21.09 -7.09
CA THR A 104 -11.05 21.06 -6.87
C THR A 104 -10.68 19.98 -5.87
N LEU A 105 -11.41 19.87 -4.76
CA LEU A 105 -11.16 18.83 -3.77
C LEU A 105 -11.40 17.42 -4.31
N ARG A 106 -12.46 17.22 -5.10
CA ARG A 106 -12.73 15.93 -5.78
C ARG A 106 -11.62 15.56 -6.75
N ASP A 107 -11.07 16.51 -7.51
CA ASP A 107 -9.91 16.24 -8.37
C ASP A 107 -8.72 15.74 -7.55
N ARG A 108 -8.39 16.40 -6.42
CA ARG A 108 -7.28 15.95 -5.55
C ARG A 108 -7.54 14.58 -4.94
N VAL A 109 -8.74 14.34 -4.45
CA VAL A 109 -9.14 13.03 -3.91
C VAL A 109 -9.04 11.96 -5.00
N GLY A 110 -9.55 12.21 -6.20
CA GLY A 110 -9.47 11.26 -7.33
C GLY A 110 -8.03 10.91 -7.70
N ARG A 111 -7.11 11.87 -7.66
CA ARG A 111 -5.66 11.66 -7.90
C ARG A 111 -4.98 10.84 -6.81
N ILE A 112 -5.36 11.05 -5.56
CA ILE A 112 -4.85 10.28 -4.41
C ILE A 112 -5.34 8.83 -4.57
N LEU A 113 -6.65 8.65 -4.77
CA LEU A 113 -7.30 7.33 -4.94
C LEU A 113 -6.92 6.58 -6.23
N ASP A 114 -6.27 7.23 -7.21
CA ASP A 114 -5.74 6.59 -8.42
C ASP A 114 -4.42 5.82 -8.16
N SER A 115 -4.45 5.01 -7.11
CA SER A 115 -3.37 4.13 -6.69
C SER A 115 -3.70 2.67 -6.98
N ASN A 116 -2.72 1.94 -7.54
CA ASN A 116 -2.81 0.48 -7.69
C ASN A 116 -3.02 -0.18 -6.33
N PHE A 117 -2.41 0.39 -5.29
CA PHE A 117 -2.46 -0.13 -3.95
C PHE A 117 -3.89 -0.09 -3.41
N VAL A 118 -4.56 1.08 -3.44
CA VAL A 118 -5.98 1.23 -3.05
C VAL A 118 -6.89 0.28 -3.80
N LYS A 119 -6.80 0.26 -5.14
CA LYS A 119 -7.67 -0.58 -5.97
C LYS A 119 -7.50 -2.08 -5.71
N MET A 120 -6.34 -2.50 -5.19
CA MET A 120 -6.06 -3.89 -4.83
C MET A 120 -6.43 -4.21 -3.38
N THR A 121 -6.21 -3.31 -2.43
CA THR A 121 -6.45 -3.56 -0.99
C THR A 121 -7.93 -3.45 -0.63
N PHE A 122 -8.67 -2.54 -1.25
CA PHE A 122 -10.10 -2.33 -1.00
C PHE A 122 -10.93 -3.62 -1.13
N PRO A 123 -10.87 -4.40 -2.23
CA PRO A 123 -11.61 -5.66 -2.32
C PRO A 123 -11.11 -6.73 -1.34
N VAL A 124 -9.83 -6.69 -0.95
CA VAL A 124 -9.26 -7.64 0.01
C VAL A 124 -9.80 -7.39 1.42
N PHE A 125 -9.88 -6.13 1.85
CA PHE A 125 -10.42 -5.79 3.15
C PHE A 125 -11.91 -6.10 3.26
N ASN A 126 -12.68 -5.85 2.20
CA ASN A 126 -14.08 -6.31 2.15
C ASN A 126 -14.17 -7.83 2.33
N ALA A 127 -13.30 -8.59 1.65
CA ALA A 127 -13.30 -10.05 1.73
C ALA A 127 -12.90 -10.57 3.12
N LEU A 128 -11.88 -9.98 3.74
CA LEU A 128 -11.43 -10.34 5.09
C LEU A 128 -12.52 -10.02 6.12
N PHE A 129 -13.13 -8.83 6.03
CA PHE A 129 -14.19 -8.41 6.94
C PHE A 129 -15.40 -9.34 6.83
N ASP A 130 -15.87 -9.64 5.62
CA ASP A 130 -17.01 -10.55 5.40
C ASP A 130 -16.70 -11.98 5.85
N ALA A 131 -15.44 -12.41 5.76
CA ALA A 131 -15.02 -13.72 6.21
C ALA A 131 -15.02 -13.85 7.74
N ALA A 132 -14.61 -12.80 8.44
CA ALA A 132 -14.50 -12.79 9.89
C ALA A 132 -15.82 -12.43 10.59
N ASN A 133 -16.62 -11.55 9.97
CA ASN A 133 -17.75 -10.89 10.60
C ASN A 133 -19.04 -10.94 9.75
N PRO A 134 -19.54 -12.14 9.38
CA PRO A 134 -20.64 -12.28 8.43
C PRO A 134 -21.98 -11.70 8.91
N ASN A 135 -22.11 -11.39 10.21
CA ASN A 135 -23.33 -10.88 10.83
C ASN A 135 -23.25 -9.40 11.22
N GLU A 136 -22.12 -8.73 10.96
CA GLU A 136 -21.94 -7.32 11.31
C GLU A 136 -22.67 -6.38 10.35
N SER A 137 -22.91 -5.15 10.82
CA SER A 137 -23.63 -4.15 10.02
C SER A 137 -22.82 -3.70 8.80
N VAL A 138 -23.53 -3.38 7.72
CA VAL A 138 -22.95 -2.81 6.50
C VAL A 138 -22.23 -1.48 6.80
N GLU A 139 -22.77 -0.69 7.73
CA GLU A 139 -22.18 0.58 8.16
C GLU A 139 -20.84 0.37 8.86
N LEU A 140 -20.75 -0.55 9.82
CA LEU A 140 -19.50 -0.86 10.50
C LEU A 140 -18.44 -1.36 9.53
N LYS A 141 -18.82 -2.28 8.63
CA LYS A 141 -17.94 -2.75 7.55
C LYS A 141 -17.40 -1.59 6.73
N GLN A 142 -18.29 -0.71 6.27
CA GLN A 142 -17.91 0.45 5.46
C GLN A 142 -16.92 1.34 6.21
N ASN A 143 -17.21 1.66 7.47
CA ASN A 143 -16.34 2.51 8.28
C ASN A 143 -14.96 1.88 8.49
N ILE A 144 -14.88 0.62 8.90
CA ILE A 144 -13.60 -0.06 9.13
C ILE A 144 -12.79 -0.19 7.83
N VAL A 145 -13.41 -0.66 6.74
CA VAL A 145 -12.70 -0.83 5.47
C VAL A 145 -12.25 0.50 4.90
N GLU A 146 -13.14 1.49 4.79
CA GLU A 146 -12.79 2.81 4.23
C GLU A 146 -11.78 3.53 5.10
N GLY A 147 -11.89 3.45 6.43
CA GLY A 147 -10.95 4.08 7.35
C GLY A 147 -9.51 3.59 7.13
N HIS A 148 -9.33 2.27 6.98
CA HIS A 148 -8.01 1.71 6.65
C HIS A 148 -7.53 2.06 5.24
N ILE A 149 -8.45 2.17 4.26
CA ILE A 149 -8.10 2.63 2.93
C ILE A 149 -7.61 4.09 2.95
N LEU A 150 -8.28 4.98 3.69
CA LEU A 150 -7.85 6.37 3.85
C LEU A 150 -6.48 6.47 4.54
N ALA A 151 -6.25 5.69 5.60
CA ALA A 151 -4.97 5.68 6.30
C ALA A 151 -3.82 5.17 5.43
N ILE A 152 -4.08 4.14 4.63
CA ILE A 152 -3.12 3.63 3.65
C ILE A 152 -2.81 4.69 2.62
N ASP A 153 -3.84 5.29 2.04
CA ASP A 153 -3.69 6.20 0.90
C ASP A 153 -3.12 7.56 1.31
N LEU A 154 -3.09 7.88 2.60
CA LEU A 154 -2.34 9.01 3.15
C LEU A 154 -0.84 8.93 2.82
N SER A 155 -0.27 7.74 2.60
CA SER A 155 1.14 7.63 2.21
C SER A 155 1.41 8.27 0.84
N GLU A 156 0.45 8.22 -0.08
CA GLU A 156 0.60 8.74 -1.45
C GLU A 156 0.84 10.26 -1.50
N PRO A 157 -0.03 11.14 -0.94
CA PRO A 157 0.24 12.58 -0.91
C PRO A 157 1.48 12.91 -0.08
N MET A 158 1.80 12.15 0.98
CA MET A 158 3.04 12.34 1.75
C MET A 158 4.29 12.04 0.92
N ASP A 159 4.32 10.91 0.20
CA ASP A 159 5.41 10.52 -0.67
C ASP A 159 5.59 11.53 -1.81
N ARG A 160 4.50 11.99 -2.47
CA ARG A 160 4.57 13.05 -3.50
C ARG A 160 5.21 14.35 -2.98
N ILE A 161 4.91 14.74 -1.74
CA ILE A 161 5.51 15.94 -1.11
C ILE A 161 7.01 15.76 -0.87
N VAL A 162 7.42 14.58 -0.40
CA VAL A 162 8.81 14.27 -0.03
C VAL A 162 9.67 14.03 -1.26
N ASP A 163 9.20 13.17 -2.17
CA ASP A 163 9.95 12.72 -3.36
C ASP A 163 9.84 13.70 -4.53
N ARG A 164 8.80 14.55 -4.57
CA ARG A 164 8.57 15.56 -5.62
C ARG A 164 8.64 14.96 -7.03
N ASP A 165 7.92 13.87 -7.24
CA ASP A 165 7.93 13.07 -8.47
C ASP A 165 6.65 13.21 -9.31
N GLU A 166 5.49 13.41 -8.67
CA GLU A 166 4.17 13.58 -9.31
C GLU A 166 3.42 14.80 -8.73
N ASP A 167 2.51 15.39 -9.53
CA ASP A 167 1.58 16.45 -9.09
C ASP A 167 2.25 17.66 -8.42
N LEU A 168 3.37 18.12 -8.97
CA LEU A 168 4.20 19.19 -8.40
C LEU A 168 3.43 20.49 -8.14
N GLU A 169 2.43 20.79 -8.94
CA GLU A 169 1.57 21.96 -8.79
C GLU A 169 0.54 21.84 -7.65
N TYR A 170 0.34 20.65 -7.08
CA TYR A 170 -0.67 20.36 -6.05
C TYR A 170 -0.09 20.02 -4.68
N LEU A 171 1.25 20.07 -4.51
CA LEU A 171 1.89 19.71 -3.24
C LEU A 171 1.35 20.50 -2.04
N ASP A 172 1.03 21.77 -2.23
CA ASP A 172 0.46 22.61 -1.16
C ASP A 172 -0.97 22.19 -0.79
N ASP A 173 -1.76 21.70 -1.76
CA ASP A 173 -3.09 21.13 -1.49
C ASP A 173 -2.95 19.87 -0.63
N TYR A 174 -2.04 18.97 -1.01
CA TYR A 174 -1.73 17.75 -0.27
C TYR A 174 -1.24 18.03 1.15
N ARG A 175 -0.37 19.02 1.33
CA ARG A 175 0.07 19.46 2.67
C ARG A 175 -1.13 19.82 3.53
N LEU A 176 -2.07 20.63 3.02
CA LEU A 176 -3.27 21.00 3.79
C LEU A 176 -4.15 19.79 4.11
N MET A 177 -4.34 18.89 3.15
CA MET A 177 -5.26 17.74 3.27
C MET A 177 -4.79 16.67 4.26
N ASN A 178 -3.49 16.37 4.32
CA ASN A 178 -2.91 15.27 5.12
C ASN A 178 -3.45 15.12 6.56
N PRO A 179 -3.43 16.16 7.43
CA PRO A 179 -3.95 16.02 8.78
C PRO A 179 -5.44 15.63 8.82
N TYR A 180 -6.23 16.16 7.90
CA TYR A 180 -7.66 15.87 7.84
C TYR A 180 -7.94 14.47 7.28
N ILE A 181 -7.13 13.99 6.33
CA ILE A 181 -7.21 12.60 5.85
C ILE A 181 -6.94 11.63 7.01
N LEU A 182 -5.89 11.88 7.79
CA LEU A 182 -5.58 11.07 8.98
C LEU A 182 -6.71 11.10 10.00
N LYS A 183 -7.27 12.29 10.29
CA LYS A 183 -8.43 12.44 11.17
C LYS A 183 -9.64 11.62 10.68
N LEU A 184 -9.98 11.70 9.39
CA LEU A 184 -11.10 10.94 8.83
C LEU A 184 -10.90 9.43 8.91
N ALA A 185 -9.66 8.96 8.70
CA ALA A 185 -9.33 7.56 8.89
C ALA A 185 -9.57 7.11 10.33
N ARG A 186 -9.09 7.90 11.31
CA ARG A 186 -9.27 7.66 12.75
C ARG A 186 -10.75 7.63 13.14
N ASP A 187 -11.52 8.63 12.73
CA ASP A 187 -12.95 8.75 13.05
C ASP A 187 -13.75 7.54 12.55
N LYS A 188 -13.39 7.03 11.37
CA LYS A 188 -13.98 5.81 10.79
C LYS A 188 -13.53 4.54 11.51
N ILE A 189 -12.24 4.38 11.79
CA ILE A 189 -11.69 3.18 12.46
C ILE A 189 -12.21 3.09 13.90
N ALA A 190 -12.36 4.22 14.59
CA ALA A 190 -12.87 4.29 15.96
C ALA A 190 -14.30 3.74 16.11
N GLN A 191 -15.08 3.66 15.01
CA GLN A 191 -16.40 3.01 15.03
C GLN A 191 -16.33 1.50 15.34
N GLY A 192 -15.16 0.87 15.20
CA GLY A 192 -14.90 -0.50 15.64
C GLY A 192 -14.71 -0.68 17.14
N GLY A 193 -14.60 0.41 17.89
CA GLY A 193 -14.30 0.42 19.31
C GLY A 193 -12.81 0.64 19.62
N GLU A 194 -12.53 0.81 20.91
CA GLU A 194 -11.22 1.21 21.44
C GLU A 194 -10.10 0.26 21.03
N THR A 195 -10.30 -1.05 21.14
CA THR A 195 -9.27 -2.05 20.76
C THR A 195 -8.87 -1.97 19.29
N ILE A 196 -9.82 -1.69 18.39
CA ILE A 196 -9.54 -1.57 16.95
C ILE A 196 -8.75 -0.30 16.66
N MET A 197 -9.07 0.77 17.39
CA MET A 197 -8.36 2.04 17.32
C MET A 197 -6.94 1.92 17.87
N GLU A 198 -6.74 1.24 19.00
CA GLU A 198 -5.42 0.97 19.58
C GLU A 198 -4.52 0.21 18.61
N VAL A 199 -5.03 -0.86 18.01
CA VAL A 199 -4.31 -1.63 16.99
C VAL A 199 -3.89 -0.73 15.82
N PHE A 200 -4.79 0.14 15.35
CA PHE A 200 -4.46 1.11 14.31
C PHE A 200 -3.33 2.07 14.73
N GLU A 201 -3.40 2.66 15.92
CA GLU A 201 -2.40 3.62 16.41
C GLU A 201 -1.02 2.97 16.62
N GLU A 202 -0.97 1.72 17.07
CA GLU A 202 0.28 0.95 17.14
C GLU A 202 0.87 0.72 15.74
N GLY A 203 0.05 0.24 14.80
CA GLY A 203 0.47 0.04 13.41
C GLY A 203 0.92 1.33 12.73
N PHE A 204 0.24 2.45 12.98
CA PHE A 204 0.59 3.76 12.45
C PHE A 204 1.95 4.24 12.98
N LYS A 205 2.20 4.09 14.28
CA LYS A 205 3.51 4.39 14.88
C LYS A 205 4.61 3.55 14.25
N ASP A 206 4.40 2.24 14.10
CA ASP A 206 5.37 1.33 13.50
C ASP A 206 5.65 1.68 12.03
N ALA A 207 4.60 1.99 11.25
CA ALA A 207 4.74 2.40 9.85
C ALA A 207 5.60 3.66 9.71
N ARG A 208 5.38 4.65 10.57
CA ARG A 208 6.18 5.89 10.62
C ARG A 208 7.65 5.60 10.94
N THR A 209 7.95 4.66 11.84
CA THR A 209 9.36 4.27 12.08
C THR A 209 9.99 3.63 10.86
N GLY A 210 9.25 2.79 10.13
CA GLY A 210 9.70 2.18 8.87
C GLY A 210 9.97 3.24 7.80
N GLN A 211 9.08 4.22 7.64
CA GLN A 211 9.26 5.33 6.70
C GLN A 211 10.47 6.21 7.05
N TYR A 212 10.68 6.53 8.33
CA TYR A 212 11.88 7.28 8.74
C TYR A 212 13.17 6.53 8.38
N MET A 213 13.19 5.21 8.57
CA MET A 213 14.32 4.37 8.14
C MET A 213 14.49 4.41 6.61
N ASP A 214 13.40 4.29 5.84
CA ASP A 214 13.42 4.39 4.38
C ASP A 214 14.11 5.67 3.91
N GLU A 215 13.68 6.82 4.43
CA GLU A 215 14.27 8.14 4.14
C GLU A 215 15.74 8.22 4.57
N SER A 216 16.08 7.71 5.76
CA SER A 216 17.45 7.69 6.24
C SER A 216 18.37 6.90 5.30
N LEU A 217 17.91 5.77 4.76
CA LEU A 217 18.71 4.93 3.87
C LEU A 217 18.95 5.56 2.49
N LYS A 218 18.09 6.48 2.04
CA LYS A 218 18.33 7.28 0.82
C LYS A 218 19.62 8.11 0.92
N THR A 219 20.04 8.48 2.13
CA THR A 219 21.27 9.28 2.36
C THR A 219 22.57 8.46 2.40
N GLN A 220 22.47 7.14 2.62
CA GLN A 220 23.62 6.23 2.74
C GLN A 220 23.41 4.95 1.92
N PRO A 221 23.19 5.06 0.60
CA PRO A 221 22.77 3.94 -0.23
C PRO A 221 23.82 2.84 -0.39
N SER A 222 25.09 3.13 -0.11
CA SER A 222 26.23 2.20 -0.29
C SER A 222 26.49 1.29 0.91
N SER A 223 25.90 1.56 2.06
CA SER A 223 26.19 0.87 3.34
C SER A 223 24.94 0.32 4.02
N ILE A 224 23.91 -0.01 3.24
CA ILE A 224 22.65 -0.55 3.72
C ILE A 224 22.88 -1.98 4.29
N THR A 225 22.39 -2.24 5.50
CA THR A 225 22.41 -3.57 6.13
C THR A 225 21.08 -4.32 5.97
N GLU A 226 21.11 -5.64 6.19
CA GLU A 226 19.87 -6.45 6.16
C GLU A 226 18.88 -6.00 7.24
N GLU A 227 19.38 -5.68 8.43
CA GLU A 227 18.56 -5.22 9.56
C GLU A 227 17.85 -3.91 9.22
N GLN A 228 18.56 -2.96 8.59
CA GLN A 228 17.99 -1.71 8.12
C GLN A 228 16.93 -1.93 7.03
N MET A 229 17.18 -2.82 6.07
CA MET A 229 16.19 -3.18 5.05
C MET A 229 14.94 -3.80 5.67
N ASN A 230 15.10 -4.78 6.56
CA ASN A 230 13.99 -5.40 7.28
C ASN A 230 13.22 -4.36 8.12
N PHE A 231 13.91 -3.36 8.69
CA PHE A 231 13.28 -2.28 9.45
C PHE A 231 12.52 -1.31 8.55
N SER A 232 13.07 -0.91 7.40
CA SER A 232 12.35 -0.08 6.41
C SER A 232 11.08 -0.79 5.91
N TYR A 233 11.19 -2.09 5.62
CA TYR A 233 10.07 -2.93 5.18
C TYR A 233 8.94 -3.07 6.22
N LYS A 234 9.18 -2.70 7.49
CA LYS A 234 8.12 -2.63 8.50
C LYS A 234 6.98 -1.73 8.07
N LYS A 235 7.18 -0.73 7.20
CA LYS A 235 6.08 0.13 6.72
C LYS A 235 4.98 -0.67 6.02
N TYR A 236 5.36 -1.59 5.11
CA TYR A 236 4.41 -2.48 4.45
C TYR A 236 3.73 -3.41 5.45
N ARG A 237 4.54 -4.06 6.29
CA ARG A 237 4.07 -5.00 7.32
C ARG A 237 3.08 -4.37 8.28
N ALA A 238 3.42 -3.23 8.85
CA ALA A 238 2.63 -2.56 9.87
C ALA A 238 1.31 -2.06 9.29
N VAL A 239 1.34 -1.40 8.13
CA VAL A 239 0.12 -0.89 7.49
C VAL A 239 -0.82 -2.02 7.09
N MET A 240 -0.33 -3.02 6.34
CA MET A 240 -1.19 -4.08 5.81
C MET A 240 -1.56 -5.14 6.85
N GLY A 241 -0.63 -5.49 7.75
CA GLY A 241 -0.88 -6.41 8.84
C GLY A 241 -1.93 -5.85 9.81
N THR A 242 -1.76 -4.60 10.24
CA THR A 242 -2.70 -3.94 11.17
C THR A 242 -4.08 -3.78 10.56
N ALA A 243 -4.17 -3.36 9.31
CA ALA A 243 -5.44 -3.29 8.60
C ALA A 243 -6.08 -4.69 8.50
N GLY A 244 -5.31 -5.72 8.15
CA GLY A 244 -5.76 -7.10 8.14
C GLY A 244 -6.29 -7.56 9.49
N LYS A 245 -5.57 -7.28 10.58
CA LYS A 245 -5.98 -7.60 11.96
C LYS A 245 -7.31 -6.95 12.31
N ASN A 246 -7.47 -5.67 12.00
CA ASN A 246 -8.69 -4.91 12.27
C ASN A 246 -9.89 -5.38 11.46
N MET A 247 -9.69 -6.05 10.31
CA MET A 247 -10.80 -6.73 9.61
C MET A 247 -11.40 -7.89 10.41
N ALA A 248 -10.71 -8.41 11.45
CA ALA A 248 -11.24 -9.45 12.33
C ALA A 248 -11.92 -8.89 13.61
N LEU A 249 -12.03 -7.56 13.73
CA LEU A 249 -12.52 -6.88 14.93
C LEU A 249 -11.87 -7.45 16.20
N ASN A 250 -12.68 -7.84 17.19
CA ASN A 250 -12.19 -8.35 18.48
C ASN A 250 -11.83 -9.85 18.47
N ASN A 251 -11.89 -10.53 17.31
CA ASN A 251 -11.45 -11.91 17.19
C ASN A 251 -9.91 -11.97 17.14
N MET A 252 -9.28 -11.96 18.31
CA MET A 252 -7.82 -11.91 18.45
C MET A 252 -7.10 -13.01 17.67
N SER A 253 -7.55 -14.27 17.76
CA SER A 253 -6.88 -15.39 17.08
C SER A 253 -6.93 -15.25 15.55
N LEU A 254 -8.09 -14.89 14.99
CA LEU A 254 -8.21 -14.66 13.56
C LEU A 254 -7.49 -13.38 13.12
N GLY A 255 -7.50 -12.35 13.97
CA GLY A 255 -6.79 -11.09 13.77
C GLY A 255 -5.28 -11.28 13.64
N GLU A 256 -4.67 -12.10 14.48
CA GLU A 256 -3.23 -12.43 14.37
C GLU A 256 -2.90 -13.22 13.09
N ILE A 257 -3.79 -14.13 12.68
CA ILE A 257 -3.66 -14.86 11.42
C ILE A 257 -3.73 -13.88 10.23
N PHE A 258 -4.71 -12.99 10.23
CA PHE A 258 -4.84 -11.96 9.19
C PHE A 258 -3.66 -10.98 9.20
N TYR A 259 -3.18 -10.59 10.37
CA TYR A 259 -1.99 -9.75 10.52
C TYR A 259 -0.81 -10.38 9.79
N SER A 260 -0.43 -11.60 10.16
CA SER A 260 0.74 -12.27 9.59
C SER A 260 0.58 -12.53 8.09
N GLY A 261 -0.59 -12.96 7.64
CA GLY A 261 -0.85 -13.25 6.23
C GLY A 261 -0.75 -12.00 5.35
N MET A 262 -1.35 -10.90 5.79
CA MET A 262 -1.35 -9.64 5.07
C MET A 262 0.00 -8.92 5.15
N ALA A 263 0.65 -8.94 6.30
CA ALA A 263 2.00 -8.44 6.50
C ALA A 263 2.97 -9.03 5.48
N HIS A 264 3.12 -10.36 5.46
CA HIS A 264 4.10 -11.00 4.60
C HIS A 264 3.72 -10.96 3.11
N ALA A 265 2.42 -11.01 2.79
CA ALA A 265 1.99 -10.80 1.40
C ALA A 265 2.32 -9.38 0.91
N SER A 266 2.23 -8.37 1.78
CA SER A 266 2.59 -6.99 1.44
C SER A 266 4.10 -6.79 1.29
N GLU A 267 4.92 -7.40 2.15
CA GLU A 267 6.38 -7.40 2.01
C GLU A 267 6.79 -8.05 0.69
N ALA A 268 6.16 -9.16 0.32
CA ALA A 268 6.38 -9.80 -0.96
C ALA A 268 6.00 -8.91 -2.15
N ALA A 269 4.88 -8.18 -2.06
CA ALA A 269 4.45 -7.23 -3.09
C ALA A 269 5.41 -6.04 -3.19
N GLY A 270 5.98 -5.58 -2.07
CA GLY A 270 7.01 -4.54 -2.01
C GLY A 270 8.23 -4.90 -2.86
N CYS A 271 8.69 -6.16 -2.83
CA CYS A 271 9.77 -6.62 -3.71
C CYS A 271 9.45 -6.42 -5.21
N GLY A 272 8.21 -6.72 -5.63
CA GLY A 272 7.80 -6.53 -7.02
C GLY A 272 7.68 -5.05 -7.38
N ASN A 273 7.20 -4.23 -6.45
CA ASN A 273 7.09 -2.78 -6.63
C ASN A 273 8.47 -2.13 -6.84
N GLU A 274 9.48 -2.53 -6.07
CA GLU A 274 10.84 -2.02 -6.26
C GLU A 274 11.45 -2.40 -7.61
N ILE A 275 11.11 -3.58 -8.14
CA ILE A 275 11.53 -4.01 -9.48
C ILE A 275 10.79 -3.19 -10.55
N GLU A 276 9.48 -2.98 -10.40
CA GLU A 276 8.67 -2.12 -11.26
C GLU A 276 9.23 -0.69 -11.30
N ASP A 277 9.44 -0.08 -10.14
CA ASP A 277 10.02 1.25 -10.00
C ASP A 277 11.39 1.34 -10.66
N SER A 278 12.25 0.34 -10.42
CA SER A 278 13.59 0.32 -11.01
C SER A 278 13.51 0.27 -12.54
N MET A 279 12.57 -0.52 -13.07
CA MET A 279 12.35 -0.63 -14.50
C MET A 279 11.85 0.69 -15.11
N ARG A 280 10.84 1.31 -14.48
CA ARG A 280 10.22 2.55 -14.97
C ARG A 280 11.18 3.72 -14.94
N ASN A 281 11.94 3.84 -13.85
CA ASN A 281 12.84 4.97 -13.63
C ASN A 281 14.19 4.77 -14.33
N GLY A 282 14.54 3.54 -14.69
CA GLY A 282 15.79 3.24 -15.41
C GLY A 282 17.03 3.23 -14.52
N TYR A 283 16.87 3.15 -13.20
CA TYR A 283 17.93 2.96 -12.20
C TYR A 283 17.44 2.06 -11.06
N VAL A 284 18.33 1.45 -10.28
CA VAL A 284 17.93 0.61 -9.14
C VAL A 284 17.33 1.47 -8.02
N LYS A 285 16.09 1.19 -7.59
CA LYS A 285 15.38 1.93 -6.52
C LYS A 285 16.21 1.98 -5.23
N VAL A 286 16.10 3.09 -4.50
CA VAL A 286 16.83 3.34 -3.24
C VAL A 286 15.85 3.80 -2.15
N PRO A 287 15.87 3.21 -0.94
CA PRO A 287 16.46 1.89 -0.64
C PRO A 287 15.64 0.79 -1.32
N SER A 288 16.24 -0.40 -1.52
CA SER A 288 15.52 -1.55 -2.07
C SER A 288 16.27 -2.87 -1.82
N TRP A 289 15.54 -4.00 -1.80
CA TRP A 289 16.18 -5.32 -1.77
C TRP A 289 17.07 -5.57 -2.99
N PRO A 290 16.68 -5.17 -4.23
CA PRO A 290 17.56 -5.23 -5.39
C PRO A 290 18.89 -4.55 -5.14
N LEU A 291 18.89 -3.32 -4.63
CA LEU A 291 20.12 -2.57 -4.34
C LEU A 291 20.97 -3.27 -3.27
N TYR A 292 20.35 -3.67 -2.15
CA TYR A 292 21.06 -4.33 -1.06
C TYR A 292 21.81 -5.58 -1.55
N TYR A 293 21.12 -6.47 -2.26
CA TYR A 293 21.76 -7.68 -2.77
C TYR A 293 22.79 -7.39 -3.86
N THR A 294 22.57 -6.37 -4.70
CA THR A 294 23.57 -5.93 -5.68
C THR A 294 24.86 -5.45 -5.01
N ILE A 295 24.78 -4.71 -3.91
CA ILE A 295 25.97 -4.25 -3.17
C ILE A 295 26.76 -5.45 -2.63
N LEU A 296 26.06 -6.45 -2.10
CA LEU A 296 26.71 -7.66 -1.58
C LEU A 296 27.34 -8.53 -2.66
N SER A 297 26.68 -8.67 -3.81
CA SER A 297 27.14 -9.55 -4.88
C SER A 297 28.06 -8.86 -5.90
N ASN A 298 28.09 -7.52 -5.90
CA ASN A 298 28.64 -6.70 -6.97
C ASN A 298 28.09 -7.06 -8.37
N ASP A 299 26.81 -7.44 -8.43
CA ASP A 299 26.11 -7.86 -9.65
C ASP A 299 24.63 -7.48 -9.57
N VAL A 300 24.20 -6.57 -10.46
CA VAL A 300 22.79 -6.13 -10.53
C VAL A 300 21.84 -7.27 -10.83
N SER A 301 22.15 -8.12 -11.82
CA SER A 301 21.27 -9.23 -12.21
C SER A 301 21.06 -10.21 -11.07
N LEU A 302 22.15 -10.52 -10.34
CA LEU A 302 22.07 -11.35 -9.15
C LEU A 302 21.29 -10.68 -8.01
N GLY A 303 21.41 -9.37 -7.83
CA GLY A 303 20.63 -8.61 -6.84
C GLY A 303 19.12 -8.69 -7.06
N PHE A 304 18.68 -8.53 -8.31
CA PHE A 304 17.26 -8.69 -8.67
C PHE A 304 16.80 -10.15 -8.52
N SER A 305 17.64 -11.13 -8.88
CA SER A 305 17.34 -12.56 -8.70
C SER A 305 17.20 -12.94 -7.22
N ALA A 306 18.09 -12.46 -6.36
CA ALA A 306 18.04 -12.66 -4.91
C ALA A 306 16.77 -12.03 -4.29
N THR A 307 16.38 -10.85 -4.77
CA THR A 307 15.11 -10.20 -4.38
C THR A 307 13.90 -11.07 -4.68
N MET A 308 13.88 -11.77 -5.81
CA MET A 308 12.80 -12.72 -6.12
C MET A 308 12.77 -13.91 -5.16
N GLN A 309 13.92 -14.37 -4.64
CA GLN A 309 13.94 -15.40 -3.60
C GLN A 309 13.42 -14.85 -2.27
N LYS A 310 13.83 -13.63 -1.87
CA LYS A 310 13.30 -12.95 -0.68
C LYS A 310 11.77 -12.82 -0.74
N SER A 311 11.24 -12.40 -1.90
CA SER A 311 9.80 -12.30 -2.15
C SER A 311 9.06 -13.65 -1.99
N ARG A 312 9.66 -14.75 -2.46
CA ARG A 312 9.09 -16.10 -2.28
C ARG A 312 9.06 -16.50 -0.80
N LEU A 313 10.11 -16.22 -0.03
CA LEU A 313 10.15 -16.51 1.40
C LEU A 313 9.03 -15.77 2.16
N TYR A 314 8.79 -14.50 1.81
CA TYR A 314 7.64 -13.76 2.37
C TYR A 314 6.30 -14.42 1.99
N LEU A 315 6.09 -14.82 0.74
CA LEU A 315 4.86 -15.51 0.35
C LEU A 315 4.69 -16.89 1.00
N GLU A 316 5.78 -17.61 1.24
CA GLU A 316 5.76 -18.87 1.99
C GLU A 316 5.29 -18.64 3.43
N GLN A 317 5.82 -17.60 4.10
CA GLN A 317 5.34 -17.19 5.43
C GLN A 317 3.87 -16.80 5.42
N ALA A 318 3.42 -16.03 4.43
CA ALA A 318 1.99 -15.71 4.28
C ALA A 318 1.14 -16.97 4.10
N ARG A 319 1.62 -17.97 3.35
CA ARG A 319 0.90 -19.24 3.09
C ARG A 319 0.78 -20.11 4.34
N LEU A 320 1.75 -20.10 5.25
CA LEU A 320 1.66 -20.83 6.52
C LEU A 320 0.43 -20.40 7.33
N THR A 321 0.01 -19.14 7.21
CA THR A 321 -1.19 -18.65 7.91
C THR A 321 -2.47 -19.33 7.43
N LEU A 322 -2.49 -19.87 6.20
CA LEU A 322 -3.64 -20.59 5.66
C LEU A 322 -3.85 -21.94 6.34
N ASP A 323 -2.78 -22.56 6.84
CA ASP A 323 -2.82 -23.88 7.47
C ASP A 323 -3.36 -23.83 8.90
N ILE A 324 -3.31 -22.64 9.52
CA ILE A 324 -3.79 -22.38 10.89
C ILE A 324 -5.13 -21.64 10.92
N LEU A 325 -5.75 -21.39 9.76
CA LEU A 325 -7.11 -20.85 9.71
C LEU A 325 -8.10 -21.81 10.38
N PRO A 326 -9.20 -21.29 10.96
CA PRO A 326 -10.26 -22.13 11.52
C PRO A 326 -10.78 -23.16 10.51
N GLU A 327 -11.14 -24.35 10.99
CA GLU A 327 -11.71 -25.38 10.13
C GLU A 327 -12.97 -24.85 9.41
N GLY A 328 -13.04 -25.09 8.10
CA GLY A 328 -14.16 -24.63 7.27
C GLY A 328 -14.13 -23.14 6.93
N PHE A 329 -13.04 -22.41 7.21
CA PHE A 329 -12.93 -20.98 6.89
C PHE A 329 -13.31 -20.68 5.44
N SER A 330 -14.32 -19.83 5.26
CA SER A 330 -15.06 -19.69 4.01
C SER A 330 -14.27 -19.04 2.87
N HIS A 331 -13.19 -18.33 3.19
CA HIS A 331 -12.39 -17.52 2.25
C HIS A 331 -10.98 -18.07 2.00
N ILE A 332 -10.67 -19.30 2.43
CA ILE A 332 -9.33 -19.88 2.21
C ILE A 332 -8.92 -19.91 0.72
N ASP A 333 -9.85 -20.26 -0.18
CA ASP A 333 -9.57 -20.28 -1.62
C ASP A 333 -9.37 -18.88 -2.21
N PHE A 334 -10.03 -17.87 -1.62
CA PHE A 334 -9.81 -16.46 -1.98
C PHE A 334 -8.39 -16.03 -1.61
N LEU A 335 -7.93 -16.33 -0.40
CA LEU A 335 -6.57 -15.99 0.05
C LEU A 335 -5.49 -16.72 -0.76
N LYS A 336 -5.70 -18.02 -1.05
CA LYS A 336 -4.83 -18.79 -1.96
C LYS A 336 -4.70 -18.12 -3.33
N PHE A 337 -5.83 -17.66 -3.87
CA PHE A 337 -5.85 -16.95 -5.15
C PHE A 337 -5.16 -15.59 -5.05
N LEU A 338 -5.41 -14.82 -3.99
CA LEU A 338 -4.75 -13.53 -3.73
C LEU A 338 -3.23 -13.67 -3.72
N PHE A 339 -2.67 -14.61 -2.94
CA PHE A 339 -1.22 -14.80 -2.87
C PHE A 339 -0.62 -15.23 -4.22
N MET A 340 -1.37 -15.99 -5.03
CA MET A 340 -0.98 -16.31 -6.40
C MET A 340 -0.95 -15.06 -7.32
N THR A 341 -1.80 -14.06 -7.09
CA THR A 341 -1.74 -12.79 -7.84
C THR A 341 -0.51 -11.96 -7.49
N VAL A 342 -0.10 -11.94 -6.22
CA VAL A 342 1.14 -11.28 -5.77
C VAL A 342 2.36 -11.98 -6.39
N GLU A 343 2.39 -13.32 -6.35
CA GLU A 343 3.45 -14.11 -6.98
C GLU A 343 3.58 -13.79 -8.48
N HIS A 344 2.45 -13.72 -9.19
CA HIS A 344 2.43 -13.35 -10.60
C HIS A 344 2.96 -11.94 -10.86
N TYR A 345 2.55 -10.95 -10.07
CA TYR A 345 3.01 -9.57 -10.20
C TYR A 345 4.54 -9.47 -10.08
N ASN A 346 5.12 -10.14 -9.07
CA ASN A 346 6.57 -10.16 -8.87
C ASN A 346 7.31 -10.85 -10.02
N GLU A 347 6.83 -12.04 -10.43
CA GLU A 347 7.42 -12.77 -11.57
C GLU A 347 7.32 -11.97 -12.87
N TYR A 348 6.23 -11.24 -13.06
CA TYR A 348 5.98 -10.45 -14.27
C TYR A 348 7.01 -9.34 -14.42
N TRP A 349 7.22 -8.54 -13.38
CA TRP A 349 8.17 -7.44 -13.41
C TRP A 349 9.61 -7.92 -13.49
N TYR A 350 9.97 -8.98 -12.77
CA TYR A 350 11.29 -9.58 -12.91
C TYR A 350 11.55 -10.04 -14.35
N ASN A 351 10.61 -10.79 -14.95
CA ASN A 351 10.74 -11.24 -16.35
C ASN A 351 10.83 -10.06 -17.34
N ARG A 352 10.15 -8.94 -17.05
CA ARG A 352 10.20 -7.73 -17.88
C ARG A 352 11.57 -7.08 -17.82
N VAL A 353 12.15 -6.90 -16.63
CA VAL A 353 13.50 -6.35 -16.47
C VAL A 353 14.53 -7.29 -17.10
N SER A 354 14.44 -8.60 -16.89
CA SER A 354 15.37 -9.57 -17.49
C SER A 354 15.33 -9.59 -19.02
N LYS A 355 14.18 -9.33 -19.63
CA LYS A 355 14.04 -9.25 -21.09
C LYS A 355 14.50 -7.91 -21.67
N ALA A 356 14.41 -6.84 -20.89
CA ALA A 356 14.87 -5.52 -21.32
C ALA A 356 16.40 -5.43 -21.40
N ASP A 357 17.12 -6.34 -20.72
CA ASP A 357 18.58 -6.45 -20.71
C ASP A 357 19.29 -5.12 -20.36
N ILE A 358 18.71 -4.38 -19.42
CA ILE A 358 19.18 -3.06 -18.97
C ILE A 358 20.19 -3.14 -17.82
N TRP A 359 20.80 -4.31 -17.60
CA TRP A 359 21.66 -4.58 -16.45
C TRP A 359 22.90 -3.68 -16.41
N GLU A 360 23.54 -3.46 -17.55
CA GLU A 360 24.69 -2.57 -17.65
C GLU A 360 24.31 -1.12 -17.32
N LYS A 361 23.14 -0.65 -17.79
CA LYS A 361 22.61 0.67 -17.45
C LYS A 361 22.39 0.81 -15.94
N PHE A 362 21.82 -0.20 -15.30
CA PHE A 362 21.65 -0.20 -13.86
C PHE A 362 23.00 -0.21 -13.12
N GLN A 363 23.95 -1.04 -13.56
CA GLN A 363 25.28 -1.14 -12.97
C GLN A 363 26.01 0.21 -13.01
N ASN A 364 25.97 0.89 -14.17
CA ASN A 364 26.63 2.19 -14.34
C ASN A 364 25.98 3.31 -13.53
N ASN A 365 24.68 3.19 -13.24
CA ASN A 365 23.93 4.18 -12.45
C ASN A 365 23.83 3.84 -10.97
N LEU A 366 24.56 2.83 -10.47
CA LEU A 366 24.52 2.49 -9.07
C LEU A 366 24.97 3.68 -8.20
N PRO A 367 24.32 3.92 -7.05
CA PRO A 367 24.68 5.02 -6.15
C PRO A 367 26.14 4.94 -5.67
N VAL A 368 26.70 3.72 -5.57
CA VAL A 368 28.09 3.44 -5.17
C VAL A 368 29.13 3.94 -6.18
N ASN A 369 28.76 4.20 -7.44
CA ASN A 369 29.71 4.63 -8.48
C ASN A 369 29.85 6.15 -8.59
N LYS A 370 29.11 6.92 -7.78
CA LYS A 370 29.13 8.40 -7.79
C LYS A 370 30.03 9.01 -6.71
N SER A 371 30.85 8.20 -6.03
CA SER A 371 31.79 8.62 -4.98
C SER A 371 33.16 9.02 -5.52
#